data_AF-A0A820P0W5-F1
#
_entry.id   AF-A0A820P0W5-F1
#
_cell.length_a   1.000
_cell.length_b   1.000
_cell.length_c   1.000
_cell.angle_alpha   90.00
_cell.angle_beta   90.00
_cell.angle_gamma   90.00
#
_symmetry.space_group_name_H-M   'P 1'
#
loop_
_entity.id
_entity.type
_entity.pdbx_description
1 polymer ?
#
loop_
_entity_poly.entity_id
_entity_poly.type
_entity_poly.pdbx_seq_one_letter_code
_entity_poly.pdbx_strand_id
1 'polypeptide(L)'
;MIFSSAPADFLTPIRLTIIPNSGCQDEDWQRATPYSANGSIAIVMHDQNCSVEQKSIVAQKYNINGLLLYNNTNTTRLPIVFAAENITYIAMVVSYEVGSQLSQAVQNHVSTNPHVRMFMIPGNMQRVNIS
;
A
#
# COMPACT_ATOMS: atom_id res chain seq x y z
N MET A 1 -2.42 33.45 3.35
CA MET A 1 -1.05 32.94 3.11
C MET A 1 -1.20 31.48 2.71
N ILE A 2 -1.06 31.17 1.41
CA ILE A 2 -1.24 29.80 0.89
C ILE A 2 0.14 29.14 0.92
N PHE A 3 0.33 28.15 1.78
CA PHE A 3 1.52 27.32 1.78
C PHE A 3 1.41 26.32 0.62
N SER A 4 2.05 26.63 -0.50
CA SER A 4 2.31 25.66 -1.55
C SER A 4 3.55 24.86 -1.13
N SER A 5 3.37 23.67 -0.54
CA SER A 5 4.50 22.75 -0.36
C SER A 5 4.99 22.33 -1.74
N ALA A 6 6.28 22.53 -2.02
CA ALA A 6 6.90 21.99 -3.22
C ALA A 6 6.66 20.46 -3.27
N PRO A 7 6.37 19.89 -4.45
CA PRO A 7 6.29 18.44 -4.57
C PRO A 7 7.60 17.83 -4.08
N ALA A 8 7.52 16.92 -3.11
CA ALA A 8 8.68 16.15 -2.69
C ALA A 8 9.02 15.16 -3.80
N ASP A 9 10.07 15.46 -4.57
CA ASP A 9 10.62 14.52 -5.53
C ASP A 9 11.43 13.47 -4.75
N PHE A 10 10.85 12.29 -4.58
CA PHE A 10 11.59 11.15 -4.03
C PHE A 10 12.58 10.67 -5.10
N LEU A 11 13.85 11.11 -4.98
CA LEU A 11 14.94 10.71 -5.88
C LEU A 11 15.23 9.20 -5.82
N THR A 12 14.94 8.58 -4.68
CA THR A 12 15.05 7.13 -4.50
C THR A 12 13.69 6.48 -4.77
N PRO A 13 13.58 5.61 -5.77
CA PRO A 13 12.36 4.88 -5.99
C PRO A 13 12.00 4.01 -4.77
N ILE A 14 10.74 4.08 -4.36
CA ILE A 14 10.21 3.22 -3.29
C ILE A 14 9.73 1.91 -3.93
N ARG A 15 10.19 0.78 -3.39
CA ARG A 15 9.79 -0.54 -3.85
C ARG A 15 8.37 -0.84 -3.40
N LEU A 16 7.61 -1.46 -4.29
CA LEU A 16 6.32 -2.05 -3.96
C LEU A 16 6.47 -3.55 -3.78
N THR A 17 5.77 -4.08 -2.80
CA THR A 17 5.60 -5.52 -2.65
C THR A 17 4.14 -5.86 -2.44
N ILE A 18 3.76 -7.06 -2.82
CA ILE A 18 2.42 -7.60 -2.64
C ILE A 18 2.50 -8.60 -1.51
N ILE A 19 1.60 -8.44 -0.55
CA ILE A 19 1.39 -9.45 0.49
C ILE A 19 0.26 -10.37 -0.01
N PRO A 20 0.54 -11.67 -0.23
CA PRO A 20 -0.46 -12.61 -0.70
C PRO A 20 -1.57 -12.84 0.32
N ASN A 21 -2.63 -13.50 -0.14
CA ASN A 21 -3.83 -13.83 0.64
C ASN A 21 -4.44 -12.55 1.25
N SER A 22 -4.49 -12.50 2.58
CA SER A 22 -5.13 -11.45 3.36
C SER A 22 -4.10 -10.61 4.14
N GLY A 23 -2.83 -11.00 4.21
CA GLY A 23 -1.85 -10.33 5.07
C GLY A 23 -2.22 -10.38 6.56
N CYS A 24 -2.97 -11.38 6.99
CA CYS A 24 -3.46 -11.51 8.37
C CYS A 24 -2.47 -12.25 9.27
N GLN A 25 -1.54 -13.00 8.68
CA GLN A 25 -0.62 -13.89 9.39
C GLN A 25 0.82 -13.64 8.96
N ASP A 26 1.78 -13.94 9.83
CA ASP A 26 3.21 -13.73 9.54
C ASP A 26 3.66 -14.48 8.27
N GLU A 27 3.08 -15.64 7.98
CA GLU A 27 3.37 -16.45 6.80
C GLU A 27 2.98 -15.76 5.48
N ASP A 28 1.99 -14.86 5.50
CA ASP A 28 1.63 -14.07 4.32
C ASP A 28 2.74 -13.06 4.01
N TRP A 29 3.23 -12.39 5.05
CA TRP A 29 4.26 -11.34 4.94
C TRP A 29 5.65 -11.89 4.62
N GLN A 30 5.96 -13.10 5.08
CA GLN A 30 7.17 -13.82 4.68
C GLN A 30 7.15 -14.23 3.21
N ARG A 31 5.96 -14.35 2.61
CA ARG A 31 5.75 -14.66 1.19
C ARG A 31 5.53 -13.41 0.33
N ALA A 32 5.91 -12.23 0.85
CA ALA A 32 5.86 -10.98 0.11
C ALA A 32 6.65 -11.07 -1.21
N THR A 33 6.07 -10.54 -2.28
CA THR A 33 6.61 -10.66 -3.64
C THR A 33 6.39 -9.40 -4.47
N PRO A 34 7.33 -8.98 -5.33
CA PRO A 34 8.62 -9.62 -5.63
C PRO A 34 9.72 -9.33 -4.61
N TYR A 35 9.53 -8.36 -3.72
CA TYR A 35 10.51 -7.97 -2.72
C TYR A 35 10.02 -8.30 -1.31
N SER A 36 10.95 -8.39 -0.36
CA SER A 36 10.56 -8.46 1.04
C SER A 36 9.78 -7.20 1.46
N ALA A 37 8.93 -7.35 2.47
CA ALA A 37 8.13 -6.25 3.00
C ALA A 37 8.99 -5.13 3.63
N ASN A 38 10.16 -5.47 4.17
CA ASN A 38 11.05 -4.52 4.83
C ASN A 38 11.50 -3.39 3.90
N GLY A 39 11.22 -2.14 4.30
CA GLY A 39 11.53 -0.92 3.54
C GLY A 39 10.70 -0.72 2.27
N SER A 40 9.68 -1.55 2.04
CA SER A 40 8.79 -1.46 0.87
C SER A 40 7.45 -0.81 1.25
N ILE A 41 6.70 -0.37 0.25
CA ILE A 41 5.26 -0.14 0.40
C ILE A 41 4.55 -1.48 0.13
N ALA A 42 3.85 -1.98 1.13
CA ALA A 42 3.10 -3.23 1.06
C ALA A 42 1.71 -2.99 0.47
N ILE A 43 1.35 -3.74 -0.56
CA ILE A 43 0.03 -3.79 -1.17
C ILE A 43 -0.68 -5.02 -0.62
N VAL A 44 -1.80 -4.81 0.07
CA VAL A 44 -2.52 -5.86 0.78
C VAL A 44 -3.99 -5.81 0.40
N MET A 45 -4.53 -6.96 0.01
CA MET A 45 -5.96 -7.09 -0.18
C MET A 45 -6.67 -7.14 1.17
N HIS A 46 -7.68 -6.30 1.32
CA HIS A 46 -8.62 -6.36 2.41
C HIS A 46 -9.79 -7.27 2.07
N ASP A 47 -10.12 -8.11 3.04
CA ASP A 47 -11.16 -9.12 3.02
C ASP A 47 -11.71 -9.30 4.43
N GLN A 48 -12.70 -10.18 4.58
CA GLN A 48 -13.39 -10.39 5.86
C GLN A 48 -12.63 -11.31 6.83
N ASN A 49 -11.43 -11.80 6.44
CA ASN A 49 -10.67 -12.74 7.24
C ASN A 49 -10.00 -12.08 8.45
N CYS A 50 -9.69 -10.78 8.38
CA CYS A 50 -9.22 -10.01 9.53
C CYS A 50 -9.43 -8.50 9.35
N SER A 51 -9.44 -7.78 10.48
CA SER A 51 -9.62 -6.32 10.49
C SER A 51 -8.41 -5.57 9.91
N VAL A 52 -8.63 -4.32 9.50
CA VAL A 52 -7.56 -3.40 9.07
C VAL A 52 -6.52 -3.20 10.18
N GLU A 53 -6.98 -3.13 11.44
CA GLU A 53 -6.12 -3.03 12.62
C GLU A 53 -5.21 -4.24 12.76
N GLN A 54 -5.74 -5.46 12.64
CA GLN A 54 -4.94 -6.68 12.72
C GLN A 54 -3.88 -6.73 11.62
N LYS A 55 -4.23 -6.40 10.37
CA LYS A 55 -3.26 -6.30 9.26
C LYS A 55 -2.17 -5.27 9.60
N SER A 56 -2.55 -4.15 10.22
CA SER A 56 -1.62 -3.08 10.58
C SER A 56 -0.63 -3.48 11.69
N ILE A 57 -1.07 -4.28 12.66
CA ILE A 57 -0.20 -4.83 13.71
C ILE A 57 0.84 -5.78 13.10
N VAL A 58 0.43 -6.68 12.19
CA VAL A 58 1.38 -7.58 11.53
C VAL A 58 2.34 -6.80 10.66
N ALA A 59 1.83 -5.86 9.85
CA ALA A 59 2.60 -4.98 9.00
C ALA A 59 3.75 -4.26 9.73
N GLN A 60 3.51 -3.80 10.96
CA GLN A 60 4.51 -3.12 11.78
C GLN A 60 5.74 -3.99 12.06
N LYS A 61 5.56 -5.30 12.25
CA LYS A 61 6.67 -6.24 12.50
C LYS A 61 7.66 -6.31 11.33
N TYR A 62 7.21 -5.99 10.12
CA TYR A 62 7.99 -6.13 8.89
C TYR A 62 8.69 -4.84 8.46
N ASN A 63 8.67 -3.77 9.26
CA ASN A 63 9.38 -2.50 8.98
C ASN A 63 9.07 -1.93 7.58
N ILE A 64 7.79 -1.92 7.20
CA ILE A 64 7.36 -1.35 5.92
C ILE A 64 7.42 0.18 5.96
N ASN A 65 7.59 0.80 4.79
CA ASN A 65 7.52 2.26 4.65
C ASN A 65 6.08 2.77 4.48
N GLY A 66 5.17 1.91 4.03
CA GLY A 66 3.77 2.25 3.88
C GLY A 66 2.89 1.04 3.57
N LEU A 67 1.59 1.20 3.78
CA LEU A 67 0.58 0.17 3.60
C LEU A 67 -0.53 0.67 2.68
N LEU A 68 -0.75 -0.04 1.56
CA LEU A 68 -1.87 0.18 0.65
C LEU A 68 -2.88 -0.94 0.80
N LEU A 69 -4.10 -0.58 1.21
CA LEU A 69 -5.21 -1.51 1.37
C LEU A 69 -6.23 -1.29 0.27
N TYR A 70 -6.65 -2.37 -0.38
CA TYR A 70 -7.72 -2.34 -1.37
C TYR A 70 -8.68 -3.50 -1.13
N ASN A 71 -9.97 -3.30 -1.39
CA ASN A 71 -10.96 -4.37 -1.17
C ASN A 71 -10.83 -5.50 -2.18
N ASN A 72 -11.23 -6.71 -1.80
CA ASN A 72 -11.36 -7.85 -2.71
C ASN A 72 -12.48 -7.71 -3.76
N THR A 73 -13.39 -6.75 -3.58
CA THR A 73 -14.57 -6.52 -4.42
C THR A 73 -14.80 -5.02 -4.61
N ASN A 74 -15.46 -4.66 -5.71
CA ASN A 74 -15.79 -3.27 -6.03
C ASN A 74 -16.94 -2.68 -5.18
N THR A 75 -17.59 -3.50 -4.35
CA THR A 75 -18.87 -3.16 -3.72
C THR A 75 -18.76 -2.47 -2.38
N THR A 76 -17.59 -2.51 -1.73
CA THR A 76 -17.43 -2.04 -0.35
C THR A 76 -16.47 -0.85 -0.33
N ARG A 77 -16.79 0.21 0.41
CA ARG A 77 -15.81 1.22 0.81
C ARG A 77 -15.15 0.72 2.08
N LEU A 78 -13.82 0.62 2.08
CA LEU A 78 -13.07 0.31 3.29
C LEU A 78 -13.34 1.41 4.33
N PRO A 79 -13.75 1.06 5.57
CA PRO A 79 -13.79 2.04 6.64
C PRO A 79 -12.36 2.58 6.84
N ILE A 80 -12.21 3.91 6.74
CA ILE A 80 -10.95 4.60 7.05
C ILE A 80 -10.86 4.68 8.57
N VAL A 81 -10.51 3.56 9.22
CA VAL A 81 -10.24 3.52 10.64
C VAL A 81 -8.87 2.89 10.83
N PHE A 82 -7.85 3.74 10.87
CA PHE A 82 -6.53 3.39 11.37
C PHE A 82 -6.49 3.81 12.84
N ALA A 83 -6.74 2.88 13.76
CA ALA A 83 -6.84 3.16 15.19
C ALA A 83 -5.69 2.54 16.00
N ALA A 84 -4.61 2.08 15.36
CA ALA A 84 -3.46 1.63 16.12
C ALA A 84 -2.57 2.83 16.48
N GLU A 85 -2.52 3.14 17.78
CA GLU A 85 -1.86 4.32 18.36
C GLU A 85 -0.34 4.40 18.11
N ASN A 86 0.27 3.39 17.48
CA ASN A 86 1.72 3.28 17.30
C ASN A 86 2.15 2.91 15.88
N ILE A 87 1.34 3.19 14.85
CA ILE A 87 1.75 2.98 13.46
C ILE A 87 2.79 4.02 13.06
N THR A 88 3.99 3.58 12.66
CA THR A 88 5.10 4.43 12.22
C THR A 88 5.17 4.65 10.70
N TYR A 89 4.26 4.04 9.94
CA TYR A 89 4.22 4.09 8.48
C TYR A 89 2.93 4.74 7.97
N ILE A 90 2.93 5.21 6.72
CA ILE A 90 1.73 5.79 6.11
C ILE A 90 0.82 4.67 5.63
N ALA A 91 -0.45 4.68 6.03
CA ALA A 91 -1.44 3.71 5.56
C ALA A 91 -2.54 4.42 4.74
N MET A 92 -2.88 3.87 3.58
CA MET A 92 -3.88 4.41 2.68
C MET A 92 -4.82 3.32 2.17
N VAL A 93 -6.08 3.68 2.05
CA VAL A 93 -7.12 2.89 1.40
C VAL A 93 -7.28 3.34 -0.04
N VAL A 94 -7.23 2.41 -0.98
CA VAL A 94 -7.49 2.66 -2.42
C VAL A 94 -8.65 1.80 -2.92
N SER A 95 -9.20 2.12 -4.09
CA SER A 95 -10.25 1.31 -4.71
C SER A 95 -9.74 -0.05 -5.17
N TYR A 96 -10.65 -1.00 -5.38
CA TYR A 96 -10.33 -2.31 -5.93
C TYR A 96 -9.59 -2.20 -7.26
N GLU A 97 -10.08 -1.38 -8.20
CA GLU A 97 -9.43 -1.19 -9.50
C GLU A 97 -7.99 -0.70 -9.35
N VAL A 98 -7.74 0.32 -8.51
CA VAL A 98 -6.40 0.86 -8.31
C VAL A 98 -5.48 -0.17 -7.67
N GLY A 99 -5.93 -0.84 -6.60
CA GLY A 99 -5.12 -1.85 -5.93
C GLY A 99 -4.81 -3.07 -6.81
N SER A 100 -5.81 -3.54 -7.58
CA SER A 100 -5.64 -4.66 -8.52
C SER A 100 -4.66 -4.31 -9.66
N GLN A 101 -4.80 -3.13 -10.26
CA GLN A 101 -3.87 -2.67 -11.29
C GLN A 101 -2.44 -2.51 -10.77
N LEU A 102 -2.27 -1.96 -9.55
CA LEU A 102 -0.96 -1.85 -8.91
C LEU A 102 -0.35 -3.24 -8.64
N SER A 103 -1.12 -4.17 -8.06
CA SER A 103 -0.66 -5.54 -7.83
C SER A 103 -0.25 -6.22 -9.14
N GLN A 104 -1.03 -6.11 -10.20
CA GLN A 104 -0.68 -6.67 -11.51
C GLN A 104 0.58 -6.02 -12.09
N ALA A 105 0.70 -4.69 -12.02
CA ALA A 105 1.88 -3.98 -12.48
C ALA A 105 3.14 -4.46 -11.75
N VAL A 106 3.05 -4.65 -10.43
CA VAL A 106 4.14 -5.16 -9.60
C VAL A 106 4.53 -6.59 -9.96
N GLN A 107 3.56 -7.47 -10.22
CA GLN A 107 3.81 -8.86 -10.65
C GLN A 107 4.40 -8.96 -12.06
N ASN A 108 4.00 -8.07 -12.97
CA ASN A 108 4.42 -8.14 -14.37
C ASN A 108 5.82 -7.52 -14.60
N HIS A 109 6.31 -6.70 -13.68
CA HIS A 109 7.54 -5.91 -13.84
C HIS A 109 8.64 -6.28 -12.85
N VAL A 110 8.67 -7.53 -12.36
CA VAL A 110 9.66 -8.02 -11.38
C VAL A 110 11.12 -7.72 -11.80
N SER A 111 11.41 -7.68 -13.10
CA SER A 111 12.74 -7.41 -13.65
C SER A 111 13.07 -5.93 -13.85
N THR A 112 12.07 -5.04 -13.93
CA THR A 112 12.28 -3.60 -14.21
C THR A 112 12.06 -2.70 -13.00
N ASN A 113 11.74 -3.27 -11.83
CA ASN A 113 11.59 -2.55 -10.56
C ASN A 113 10.48 -1.49 -10.68
N PRO A 114 9.19 -1.89 -10.60
CA PRO A 114 8.09 -0.97 -10.85
C PRO A 114 8.13 0.15 -9.82
N HIS A 115 8.22 1.38 -10.31
CA HIS A 115 8.27 2.58 -9.50
C HIS A 115 6.93 3.27 -9.58
N VAL A 116 6.29 3.48 -8.43
CA VAL A 116 5.06 4.27 -8.38
C VAL A 116 5.39 5.66 -7.90
N ARG A 117 5.11 6.64 -8.76
CA ARG A 117 5.06 8.05 -8.38
C ARG A 117 3.67 8.34 -7.83
N MET A 118 3.57 8.48 -6.52
CA MET A 118 2.35 8.91 -5.86
C MET A 118 2.34 10.43 -5.73
N PHE A 119 1.40 11.09 -6.40
CA PHE A 119 1.14 12.52 -6.20
C PHE A 119 0.06 12.68 -5.13
N MET A 120 0.45 13.10 -3.93
CA MET A 120 -0.50 13.53 -2.91
C MET A 120 -0.83 15.00 -3.14
N ILE A 121 -1.99 15.28 -3.73
CA ILE A 121 -2.50 16.65 -3.90
C ILE A 121 -3.49 16.93 -2.75
N PRO A 122 -3.19 17.85 -1.82
CA PRO A 122 -4.13 18.23 -0.78
C PRO A 122 -5.41 18.79 -1.42
N GLY A 123 -6.55 18.14 -1.16
CA GLY A 123 -7.88 18.67 -1.53
C GLY A 123 -8.51 18.14 -2.81
N ASN A 124 -7.87 17.27 -3.60
CA ASN A 124 -8.50 16.54 -4.70
C ASN A 124 -7.68 15.29 -5.08
N MET A 125 -8.18 14.09 -4.76
CA MET A 125 -7.61 12.84 -5.28
C MET A 125 -7.83 12.76 -6.79
N GLN A 126 -6.79 12.97 -7.60
CA GLN A 126 -6.83 12.61 -9.02
C GLN A 126 -5.51 12.02 -9.53
N ARG A 127 -5.70 10.88 -10.20
CA ARG A 127 -4.83 10.14 -11.14
C ARG A 127 -3.44 9.71 -10.63
N VAL A 128 -3.34 8.40 -10.39
CA VAL A 128 -2.08 7.65 -10.34
C VAL A 128 -1.66 7.34 -11.79
N ASN A 129 -0.48 7.79 -12.21
CA ASN A 129 0.14 7.35 -13.46
C ASN A 129 1.11 6.22 -13.13
N ILE A 130 0.90 5.06 -13.73
CA ILE A 130 1.79 3.90 -13.66
C ILE A 130 2.55 3.86 -14.99
N SER A 131 3.88 3.89 -14.94
CA SER A 131 4.77 3.84 -16.10
C SER A 131 5.79 2.72 -15.94
#